data_AF-A0A2S6FV16-F1
#
_entry.id   AF-A0A2S6FV16-F1
#
_cell.length_a   1.000
_cell.length_b   1.000
_cell.length_c   1.000
_cell.angle_alpha   90.00
_cell.angle_beta   90.00
_cell.angle_gamma   90.00
#
_symmetry.space_group_name_H-M   'P 1'
#
loop_
_entity.id
_entity.type
_entity.pdbx_description
1 polymer ?
#
loop_
_entity_poly.entity_id
_entity_poly.type
_entity_poly.pdbx_seq_one_letter_code
_entity_poly.pdbx_strand_id
1 'polypeptide(L)'
;MSTKKEEILKLVMEGKTLDDILELGFNRKYVKEVIRKFNKKEDKSLDSNKTKDDDIVQMQKDIKEIKKLLNEQGSLDKKELLGDNKIIFKKQQLDQALKILNFVKDNEQFLNYIQLDINISITDVEKNQKTETLKSKDINGVKINPIEIYRKSGEVVLRGILNSFDVEQLKDIARQYMPDARGYVYKWNDNNKIIDYVVDRSISLSEKGSVFVTD
;
A
#
# COMPACT_ATOMS: atom_id res chain seq x y z
N MET A 1 -16.29 39.78 21.99
CA MET A 1 -15.45 40.98 22.04
C MET A 1 -14.01 40.52 21.86
N SER A 2 -13.39 40.80 20.72
CA SER A 2 -11.95 40.54 20.52
C SER A 2 -11.15 41.39 21.50
N THR A 3 -10.11 40.82 22.09
CA THR A 3 -9.21 41.60 22.94
C THR A 3 -8.24 42.39 22.06
N LYS A 4 -7.77 43.55 22.54
CA LYS A 4 -6.76 44.38 21.83
C LYS A 4 -5.50 43.57 21.44
N LYS A 5 -5.17 42.53 22.20
CA LYS A 5 -4.08 41.60 21.92
C LYS A 5 -4.36 40.72 20.71
N GLU A 6 -5.57 40.17 20.60
CA GLU A 6 -5.98 39.31 19.48
C GLU A 6 -6.06 40.09 18.17
N GLU A 7 -6.51 41.35 18.22
CA GLU A 7 -6.51 42.24 17.07
C GLU A 7 -5.09 42.52 16.55
N ILE A 8 -4.15 42.83 17.45
CA ILE A 8 -2.74 43.03 17.07
C ILE A 8 -2.16 41.75 16.45
N LEU A 9 -2.43 40.58 17.03
CA LEU A 9 -1.94 39.30 16.49
C LEU A 9 -2.52 39.01 15.11
N LYS A 10 -3.81 39.29 14.89
CA LYS A 10 -4.46 39.10 13.60
C LYS A 10 -3.84 40.00 12.52
N LEU A 11 -3.58 41.28 12.83
CA LEU A 11 -2.93 42.22 11.92
C LEU A 11 -1.50 41.81 11.56
N VAL A 12 -0.77 41.22 12.51
CA VAL A 12 0.57 40.65 12.28
C VAL A 12 0.50 39.42 11.37
N MET A 13 -0.49 38.54 11.57
CA MET A 13 -0.71 37.37 10.70
C MET A 13 -1.17 37.76 9.28
N GLU A 14 -1.88 38.88 9.15
CA GLU A 14 -2.25 39.50 7.86
C GLU A 14 -1.06 40.20 7.17
N GLY A 15 0.14 40.18 7.77
CA GLY A 15 1.38 40.69 7.18
C GLY A 15 1.58 42.21 7.31
N LYS A 16 0.81 42.89 8.17
CA LYS A 16 0.97 44.34 8.38
C LYS A 16 2.24 44.66 9.16
N THR A 17 2.88 45.76 8.79
CA THR A 17 4.11 46.21 9.43
C THR A 17 3.83 46.86 10.78
N LEU A 18 4.89 47.04 11.58
CA LEU A 18 4.77 47.69 12.89
C LEU A 18 4.14 49.08 12.78
N ASP A 19 4.50 49.84 11.74
CA ASP A 19 4.03 51.21 11.54
C ASP A 19 2.54 51.26 11.16
N ASP A 20 2.07 50.33 10.34
CA ASP A 20 0.64 50.19 10.00
C ASP A 20 -0.24 49.92 11.24
N ILE A 21 0.29 49.16 12.21
CA ILE A 21 -0.43 48.87 13.46
C ILE A 21 -0.43 50.10 14.39
N LEU A 22 0.57 50.98 14.30
CA LEU A 22 0.59 52.22 15.08
C LEU A 22 -0.40 53.25 14.52
N GLU A 23 -0.56 53.32 13.20
CA GLU A 23 -1.55 54.19 12.55
C GLU A 23 -2.99 53.86 12.98
N LEU A 24 -3.27 52.59 13.31
CA LEU A 24 -4.55 52.14 13.87
C LEU A 24 -4.77 52.55 15.33
N GLY A 25 -3.84 53.32 15.93
CA GLY A 25 -3.97 53.89 17.27
C GLY A 25 -3.50 52.98 18.40
N PHE A 26 -2.80 51.88 18.11
CA PHE A 26 -2.24 51.00 19.13
C PHE A 26 -0.97 51.57 19.77
N ASN A 27 -0.81 51.37 21.08
CA ASN A 27 0.37 51.85 21.80
C ASN A 27 1.64 51.08 21.37
N ARG A 28 2.66 51.81 20.92
CA ARG A 28 3.94 51.24 20.44
C ARG A 28 4.61 50.26 21.40
N LYS A 29 4.62 50.57 22.70
CA LYS A 29 5.22 49.69 23.72
C LYS A 29 4.45 48.38 23.83
N TYR A 30 3.12 48.45 23.74
CA TYR A 30 2.24 47.30 23.82
C TYR A 30 2.34 46.40 22.58
N VAL A 31 2.33 46.98 21.37
CA VAL A 31 2.48 46.21 20.11
C VAL A 31 3.81 45.46 20.08
N LYS A 32 4.92 46.13 20.44
CA LYS A 32 6.24 45.48 20.55
C LYS A 32 6.24 44.34 21.56
N GLU A 33 5.55 44.50 22.69
CA GLU A 33 5.46 43.45 23.71
C GLU A 33 4.65 42.23 23.23
N VAL A 34 3.56 42.46 22.50
CA VAL A 34 2.73 41.40 21.91
C VAL A 34 3.51 40.63 20.85
N ILE A 35 4.18 41.31 19.92
CA ILE A 35 5.03 40.68 18.90
C ILE A 35 6.18 39.91 19.55
N ARG A 36 6.86 40.49 20.56
CA ARG A 36 7.94 39.80 21.28
C ARG A 36 7.45 38.52 21.98
N LYS A 37 6.27 38.54 22.57
CA LYS A 37 5.66 37.36 23.22
C LYS A 37 5.20 36.31 22.20
N PHE A 38 4.78 36.74 21.01
CA PHE A 38 4.43 35.86 19.90
C PHE A 38 5.66 35.14 19.35
N ASN A 39 6.72 35.88 18.98
CA ASN A 39 7.97 35.29 18.48
C ASN A 39 8.66 34.42 19.53
N LYS A 40 8.61 34.79 20.82
CA LYS A 40 9.15 33.93 21.91
C LYS A 40 8.36 32.63 22.13
N LYS A 41 7.12 32.55 21.63
CA LYS A 41 6.31 31.32 21.60
C LYS A 41 6.68 30.45 20.39
N GLU A 42 7.02 31.05 19.25
CA GLU A 42 7.60 30.34 18.09
C GLU A 42 9.04 29.87 18.38
N ASP A 43 9.87 30.65 19.05
CA ASP A 43 11.22 30.20 19.45
C ASP A 43 11.20 29.09 20.51
N LYS A 44 10.11 28.96 21.26
CA LYS A 44 9.87 27.83 22.18
C LYS A 44 9.30 26.59 21.49
N SER A 45 8.95 26.64 20.20
CA SER A 45 8.57 25.45 19.41
C SER A 45 9.78 24.80 18.72
N LEU A 46 10.96 25.40 18.82
CA LEU A 46 12.23 24.90 18.26
C LEU A 46 12.97 23.87 19.14
N ASP A 47 12.42 23.48 20.30
CA ASP A 47 13.01 22.47 21.20
C ASP A 47 12.24 21.13 21.19
N SER A 48 11.68 20.75 20.03
CA SER A 48 10.91 19.51 19.82
C SER A 48 11.70 18.36 19.17
N ASN A 49 13.02 18.50 19.04
CA ASN A 49 13.88 17.45 18.49
C ASN A 49 14.44 16.48 19.53
N LYS A 50 14.33 16.78 20.84
CA LYS A 50 14.88 15.90 21.89
C LYS A 50 13.95 14.74 22.27
N THR A 51 12.64 14.85 22.03
CA THR A 51 11.66 13.78 22.32
C THR A 51 11.48 12.81 21.14
N LYS A 52 11.66 13.27 19.90
CA LYS A 52 11.51 12.40 18.71
C LYS A 52 12.57 11.31 18.65
N ASP A 53 13.81 11.60 19.05
CA ASP A 53 14.87 10.59 19.06
C ASP A 53 14.60 9.50 20.11
N ASP A 54 14.10 9.85 21.29
CA ASP A 54 13.70 8.87 22.32
C ASP A 54 12.48 8.04 21.87
N ASP A 55 11.50 8.66 21.21
CA ASP A 55 10.34 7.96 20.64
C ASP A 55 10.74 7.04 19.47
N ILE A 56 11.73 7.44 18.65
CA ILE A 56 12.28 6.62 17.57
C ILE A 56 13.10 5.45 18.13
N VAL A 57 13.90 5.67 19.17
CA VAL A 57 14.65 4.61 19.86
C VAL A 57 13.69 3.61 20.52
N GLN A 58 12.60 4.10 21.13
CA GLN A 58 11.56 3.25 21.71
C GLN A 58 10.81 2.45 20.61
N MET A 59 10.41 3.09 19.50
CA MET A 59 9.79 2.39 18.37
C MET A 59 10.72 1.34 17.74
N GLN A 60 12.01 1.63 17.61
CA GLN A 60 12.98 0.66 17.09
C GLN A 60 13.14 -0.55 18.01
N LYS A 61 13.08 -0.33 19.33
CA LYS A 61 13.10 -1.40 20.33
C LYS A 61 11.83 -2.25 20.23
N ASP A 62 10.66 -1.63 20.14
CA ASP A 62 9.37 -2.31 20.00
C ASP A 62 9.30 -3.12 18.69
N ILE A 63 9.79 -2.57 17.58
CA ILE A 63 9.88 -3.28 16.28
C ILE A 63 10.79 -4.50 16.37
N LYS A 64 11.92 -4.38 17.11
CA LYS A 64 12.85 -5.49 17.29
C LYS A 64 12.25 -6.61 18.15
N GLU A 65 11.46 -6.24 19.16
CA GLU A 65 10.72 -7.17 20.00
C GLU A 65 9.58 -7.87 19.23
N ILE A 66 8.81 -7.13 18.43
CA ILE A 66 7.77 -7.68 17.54
C ILE A 66 8.37 -8.64 16.51
N LYS A 67 9.52 -8.31 15.90
CA LYS A 67 10.22 -9.22 14.98
C LYS A 67 10.69 -10.49 15.68
N LYS A 68 11.12 -10.40 16.95
CA LYS A 68 11.52 -11.56 17.73
C LYS A 68 10.33 -12.47 18.02
N LEU A 69 9.19 -11.91 18.41
CA LEU A 69 7.94 -12.64 18.63
C LEU A 69 7.41 -13.30 17.35
N LEU A 70 7.48 -12.61 16.21
CA LEU A 70 7.07 -13.17 14.91
C LEU A 70 7.99 -14.30 14.45
N ASN A 71 9.30 -14.19 14.69
CA ASN A 71 10.25 -15.24 14.37
C ASN A 71 10.15 -16.45 15.33
N GLU A 72 9.82 -16.23 16.61
CA GLU A 72 9.52 -17.31 17.56
C GLU A 72 8.19 -18.02 17.24
N GLN A 73 7.21 -17.32 16.66
CA GLN A 73 5.98 -17.93 16.12
C GLN A 73 6.16 -18.61 14.76
N GLY A 74 7.25 -18.31 14.05
CA GLY A 74 7.58 -18.87 12.73
C GLY A 74 8.18 -20.29 12.76
N SER A 75 8.48 -20.84 13.94
CA SER A 75 9.08 -22.19 14.08
C SER A 75 8.12 -23.27 14.60
N LEU A 76 6.81 -22.99 14.69
CA LEU A 76 5.82 -24.06 14.93
C LEU A 76 5.48 -24.74 13.61
N ASP A 77 6.38 -25.66 13.26
CA ASP A 77 6.13 -26.73 12.31
C ASP A 77 4.77 -27.39 12.56
N LYS A 78 3.96 -27.39 11.50
CA LYS A 78 3.13 -28.51 11.05
C LYS A 78 2.88 -29.61 12.09
N LYS A 79 1.88 -29.42 12.96
CA LYS A 79 1.03 -30.50 13.47
C LYS A 79 -0.18 -29.92 14.21
N GLU A 80 -1.35 -30.37 13.76
CA GLU A 80 -2.66 -30.38 14.43
C GLU A 80 -2.90 -29.38 15.57
N LEU A 81 -3.79 -28.39 15.36
CA LEU A 81 -4.59 -27.84 16.45
C LEU A 81 -5.95 -27.31 15.94
N LEU A 82 -7.00 -27.82 16.59
CA LEU A 82 -8.41 -27.76 16.23
C LEU A 82 -9.07 -26.39 16.50
N GLY A 83 -10.07 -26.05 15.67
CA GLY A 83 -11.30 -25.33 16.05
C GLY A 83 -11.20 -23.85 16.43
N ASP A 84 -10.53 -23.54 17.54
CA ASP A 84 -10.73 -22.28 18.26
C ASP A 84 -10.03 -21.08 17.60
N ASN A 85 -8.93 -21.33 16.89
CA ASN A 85 -8.22 -20.29 16.13
C ASN A 85 -9.05 -19.74 14.96
N LYS A 86 -10.02 -20.49 14.43
CA LYS A 86 -10.86 -20.07 13.29
C LYS A 86 -11.83 -18.95 13.69
N ILE A 87 -12.38 -19.03 14.91
CA ILE A 87 -13.30 -18.01 15.44
C ILE A 87 -12.54 -16.74 15.78
N ILE A 88 -11.36 -16.88 16.39
CA ILE A 88 -10.48 -15.76 16.73
C ILE A 88 -10.09 -14.99 15.46
N PHE A 89 -9.70 -15.70 14.40
CA PHE A 89 -9.34 -15.09 13.12
C PHE A 89 -10.50 -14.33 12.47
N LYS A 90 -11.70 -14.95 12.41
CA LYS A 90 -12.90 -14.27 11.87
C LYS A 90 -13.27 -13.01 12.66
N LYS A 91 -13.13 -13.06 13.99
CA LYS A 91 -13.40 -11.91 14.87
C LYS A 91 -12.39 -10.78 14.64
N GLN A 92 -11.12 -11.10 14.41
CA GLN A 92 -10.08 -10.12 14.09
C GLN A 92 -10.33 -9.45 12.73
N GLN A 93 -10.72 -10.20 11.71
CA GLN A 93 -11.08 -9.65 10.39
C GLN A 93 -12.26 -8.67 10.49
N LEU A 94 -13.27 -9.01 11.28
CA LEU A 94 -14.44 -8.17 11.48
C LEU A 94 -14.09 -6.87 12.22
N ASP A 95 -13.21 -6.93 13.22
CA ASP A 95 -12.70 -5.76 13.92
C ASP A 95 -11.88 -4.84 12.99
N GLN A 96 -11.06 -5.42 12.11
CA GLN A 96 -10.31 -4.67 11.09
C GLN A 96 -11.25 -3.98 10.08
N ALA A 97 -12.28 -4.68 9.59
CA ALA A 97 -13.25 -4.09 8.69
C ALA A 97 -14.02 -2.93 9.33
N LEU A 98 -14.40 -3.05 10.61
CA LEU A 98 -15.05 -1.97 11.37
C LEU A 98 -14.14 -0.75 11.54
N LYS A 99 -12.84 -0.97 11.80
CA LYS A 99 -11.86 0.12 11.88
C LYS A 99 -11.72 0.87 10.57
N ILE A 100 -11.67 0.16 9.45
CA ILE A 100 -11.64 0.78 8.11
C ILE A 100 -12.91 1.59 7.86
N LEU A 101 -14.08 1.04 8.20
CA LEU A 101 -15.35 1.73 8.03
C LEU A 101 -15.43 3.02 8.87
N ASN A 102 -15.01 2.96 10.13
CA ASN A 102 -14.96 4.13 11.00
C ASN A 102 -13.98 5.17 10.47
N PHE A 103 -12.79 4.75 10.02
CA PHE A 103 -11.83 5.66 9.40
C PHE A 103 -12.42 6.38 8.18
N VAL A 104 -13.10 5.66 7.29
CA VAL A 104 -13.74 6.26 6.10
C VAL A 104 -14.84 7.25 6.53
N LYS A 105 -15.64 6.90 7.53
CA LYS A 105 -16.70 7.77 8.06
C LYS A 105 -16.15 9.04 8.70
N ASP A 106 -15.08 8.93 9.49
CA ASP A 106 -14.48 10.07 10.19
C ASP A 106 -13.73 11.01 9.22
N ASN A 107 -13.33 10.51 8.06
CA ASN A 107 -12.58 11.24 7.04
C ASN A 107 -13.36 11.47 5.75
N GLU A 108 -14.70 11.41 5.81
CA GLU A 108 -15.60 11.53 4.66
C GLU A 108 -15.32 12.78 3.81
N GLN A 109 -15.06 13.91 4.48
CA GLN A 109 -14.73 15.20 3.86
C GLN A 109 -13.47 15.18 2.97
N PHE A 110 -12.57 14.21 3.16
CA PHE A 110 -11.33 14.06 2.40
C PHE A 110 -11.43 13.04 1.27
N LEU A 111 -12.52 12.28 1.18
CA LEU A 111 -12.70 11.24 0.16
C LEU A 111 -12.72 11.81 -1.26
N ASN A 112 -13.15 13.07 -1.44
CA ASN A 112 -13.11 13.75 -2.74
C ASN A 112 -11.68 14.06 -3.22
N TYR A 113 -10.69 13.96 -2.34
CA TYR A 113 -9.28 14.25 -2.64
C TYR A 113 -8.40 12.99 -2.56
N ILE A 114 -8.98 11.82 -2.25
CA ILE A 114 -8.26 10.57 -2.05
C ILE A 114 -8.86 9.50 -2.95
N GLN A 115 -8.03 8.95 -3.83
CA GLN A 115 -8.36 7.70 -4.51
C GLN A 115 -8.00 6.53 -3.57
N LEU A 116 -9.02 5.93 -2.96
CA LEU A 116 -8.87 4.81 -2.04
C LEU A 116 -9.39 3.51 -2.68
N ASP A 117 -8.47 2.61 -3.04
CA ASP A 117 -8.81 1.28 -3.53
C ASP A 117 -8.74 0.27 -2.37
N ILE A 118 -9.90 -0.22 -1.90
CA ILE A 118 -9.99 -1.23 -0.84
C ILE A 118 -10.23 -2.60 -1.45
N ASN A 119 -9.25 -3.49 -1.35
CA ASN A 119 -9.39 -4.88 -1.79
C ASN A 119 -9.72 -5.79 -0.60
N ILE A 120 -10.95 -6.32 -0.56
CA ILE A 120 -11.43 -7.19 0.52
C ILE A 120 -11.54 -8.63 -0.01
N SER A 121 -10.66 -9.51 0.47
CA SER A 121 -10.69 -10.93 0.15
C SER A 121 -11.35 -11.73 1.29
N ILE A 122 -12.56 -12.22 1.06
CA ILE A 122 -13.27 -13.12 1.98
C ILE A 122 -13.12 -14.55 1.45
N THR A 123 -12.42 -15.41 2.21
CA THR A 123 -12.24 -16.82 1.84
C THR A 123 -13.00 -17.70 2.82
N ASP A 124 -13.96 -18.48 2.31
CA ASP A 124 -14.63 -19.49 3.12
C ASP A 124 -13.75 -20.74 3.22
N VAL A 125 -13.26 -21.03 4.43
CA VAL A 125 -12.39 -22.18 4.72
C VAL A 125 -13.19 -23.50 4.78
N GLU A 126 -14.39 -23.56 4.22
CA GLU A 126 -15.23 -24.77 4.21
C GLU A 126 -15.39 -25.32 2.81
N LYS A 127 -14.33 -25.98 2.32
CA LYS A 127 -14.47 -27.03 1.31
C LYS A 127 -13.69 -28.28 1.70
N ASN A 128 -14.46 -29.18 2.29
CA ASN A 128 -14.43 -30.64 2.21
C ASN A 128 -13.21 -31.29 1.53
N GLN A 129 -12.57 -32.16 2.30
CA GLN A 129 -11.82 -33.31 1.80
C GLN A 129 -12.77 -34.20 0.96
N LYS A 130 -12.65 -34.14 -0.36
CA LYS A 130 -12.89 -35.27 -1.26
C LYS A 130 -12.17 -35.00 -2.58
N THR A 131 -11.25 -35.90 -2.87
CA THR A 131 -10.49 -36.05 -4.11
C THR A 131 -11.36 -35.91 -5.34
N GLU A 132 -11.10 -34.88 -6.16
CA GLU A 132 -11.35 -34.89 -7.60
C GLU A 132 -10.43 -33.87 -8.29
N THR A 133 -9.79 -34.32 -9.35
CA THR A 133 -8.77 -33.62 -10.13
C THR A 133 -9.37 -32.44 -10.90
N LEU A 134 -9.42 -31.26 -10.29
CA LEU A 134 -9.75 -30.01 -10.96
C LEU A 134 -8.76 -28.90 -10.59
N LYS A 135 -7.85 -28.67 -11.53
CA LYS A 135 -7.28 -27.41 -12.04
C LYS A 135 -7.06 -26.24 -11.07
N SER A 136 -5.80 -25.79 -11.10
CA SER A 136 -5.28 -24.46 -10.73
C SER A 136 -5.64 -23.97 -9.33
N LYS A 137 -4.70 -24.22 -8.41
CA LYS A 137 -4.34 -23.31 -7.33
C LYS A 137 -4.31 -21.87 -7.88
N ASP A 138 -5.35 -21.10 -7.61
CA ASP A 138 -5.31 -19.63 -7.66
C ASP A 138 -4.40 -19.18 -6.51
N ILE A 139 -3.09 -19.24 -6.74
CA ILE A 139 -2.12 -18.56 -5.91
C ILE A 139 -1.78 -17.29 -6.68
N ASN A 140 -2.16 -16.14 -6.11
CA ASN A 140 -1.93 -14.78 -6.58
C ASN A 140 -2.74 -14.41 -7.85
N GLY A 141 -3.90 -13.79 -7.62
CA GLY A 141 -4.92 -13.45 -8.62
C GLY A 141 -4.56 -12.33 -9.61
N VAL A 142 -3.42 -12.42 -10.26
CA VAL A 142 -3.12 -11.59 -11.43
C VAL A 142 -3.36 -12.43 -12.68
N LYS A 143 -4.60 -12.39 -13.17
CA LYS A 143 -5.03 -13.11 -14.37
C LYS A 143 -4.59 -12.35 -15.63
N ILE A 144 -3.30 -12.30 -15.88
CA ILE A 144 -2.74 -11.75 -17.11
C ILE A 144 -2.68 -12.84 -18.17
N ASN A 145 -3.27 -12.57 -19.35
CA ASN A 145 -3.14 -13.40 -20.54
C ASN A 145 -2.07 -12.79 -21.48
N PRO A 146 -0.83 -13.32 -21.52
CA PRO A 146 0.25 -12.78 -22.35
C PRO A 146 -0.11 -12.70 -23.84
N ILE A 147 -0.89 -13.67 -24.33
CA ILE A 147 -1.26 -13.77 -25.74
C ILE A 147 -2.18 -12.61 -26.13
N GLU A 148 -3.14 -12.26 -25.27
CA GLU A 148 -4.03 -11.11 -25.51
C GLU A 148 -3.32 -9.78 -25.38
N ILE A 149 -2.42 -9.64 -24.40
CA ILE A 149 -1.63 -8.41 -24.24
C ILE A 149 -0.77 -8.19 -25.47
N TYR A 150 -0.12 -9.24 -25.98
CA TYR A 150 0.65 -9.15 -27.22
C TYR A 150 -0.23 -8.69 -28.40
N ARG A 151 -1.42 -9.27 -28.57
CA ARG A 151 -2.34 -8.88 -29.65
C ARG A 151 -2.78 -7.42 -29.58
N LYS A 152 -3.01 -6.89 -28.37
CA LYS A 152 -3.53 -5.52 -28.17
C LYS A 152 -2.42 -4.46 -28.19
N SER A 153 -1.27 -4.77 -27.59
CA SER A 153 -0.27 -3.76 -27.23
C SER A 153 1.14 -4.09 -27.72
N GLY A 154 1.36 -5.28 -28.30
CA GLY A 154 2.64 -5.70 -28.84
C GLY A 154 3.67 -6.17 -27.81
N GLU A 155 4.85 -6.53 -28.32
CA GLU A 155 5.94 -7.16 -27.56
C GLU A 155 6.48 -6.29 -26.43
N VAL A 156 6.76 -5.01 -26.71
CA VAL A 156 7.44 -4.09 -25.79
C VAL A 156 6.64 -3.94 -24.50
N VAL A 157 5.32 -3.78 -24.62
CA VAL A 157 4.41 -3.65 -23.49
C VAL A 157 4.31 -4.95 -22.71
N LEU A 158 4.19 -6.09 -23.40
CA LEU A 158 4.17 -7.41 -22.75
C LEU A 158 5.44 -7.64 -21.92
N ARG A 159 6.61 -7.35 -22.49
CA ARG A 159 7.90 -7.53 -21.81
C ARG A 159 8.04 -6.61 -20.61
N GLY A 160 7.60 -5.36 -20.73
CA GLY A 160 7.53 -4.42 -19.61
C GLY A 160 6.67 -4.92 -18.45
N ILE A 161 5.50 -5.49 -18.76
CA ILE A 161 4.61 -6.09 -17.78
C ILE A 161 5.25 -7.35 -17.16
N LEU A 162 5.83 -8.24 -17.95
CA LEU A 162 6.44 -9.48 -17.44
C LEU A 162 7.64 -9.21 -16.52
N ASN A 163 8.37 -8.11 -16.72
CA ASN A 163 9.48 -7.73 -15.84
C ASN A 163 9.06 -7.37 -14.41
N SER A 164 7.78 -7.05 -14.16
CA SER A 164 7.30 -6.79 -12.80
C SER A 164 6.93 -8.05 -12.02
N PHE A 165 7.06 -9.24 -12.61
CA PHE A 165 6.70 -10.51 -11.99
C PHE A 165 7.90 -11.30 -11.47
N ASP A 166 7.66 -12.05 -10.40
CA ASP A 166 8.64 -12.98 -9.84
C ASP A 166 8.75 -14.28 -10.67
N VAL A 167 9.87 -15.00 -10.52
CA VAL A 167 10.14 -16.30 -11.19
C VAL A 167 8.94 -17.25 -11.08
N GLU A 168 8.36 -17.37 -9.89
CA GLU A 168 7.24 -18.28 -9.62
C GLU A 168 5.98 -17.87 -10.39
N GLN A 169 5.68 -16.57 -10.39
CA GLN A 169 4.54 -16.02 -11.11
C GLN A 169 4.72 -16.19 -12.63
N LEU A 170 5.91 -15.95 -13.15
CA LEU A 170 6.24 -16.17 -14.56
C LEU A 170 6.05 -17.65 -14.97
N LYS A 171 6.45 -18.60 -14.12
CA LYS A 171 6.23 -20.03 -14.34
C LYS A 171 4.76 -20.40 -14.33
N ASP A 172 3.97 -19.79 -13.45
CA ASP A 172 2.54 -20.04 -13.37
C ASP A 172 1.79 -19.46 -14.58
N ILE A 173 2.16 -18.26 -15.03
CA ILE A 173 1.70 -17.68 -16.29
C ILE A 173 2.01 -18.63 -17.46
N ALA A 174 3.25 -19.12 -17.54
CA ALA A 174 3.64 -20.08 -18.57
C ALA A 174 2.80 -21.37 -18.51
N ARG A 175 2.58 -21.91 -17.31
CA ARG A 175 1.77 -23.13 -17.12
C ARG A 175 0.32 -22.96 -17.55
N GLN A 176 -0.25 -21.78 -17.31
CA GLN A 176 -1.65 -21.50 -17.57
C GLN A 176 -1.95 -21.25 -19.05
N TYR A 177 -1.12 -20.44 -19.71
CA TYR A 177 -1.42 -19.96 -21.07
C TYR A 177 -0.60 -20.66 -22.17
N MET A 178 0.54 -21.26 -21.81
CA MET A 178 1.50 -21.78 -22.79
C MET A 178 2.32 -22.95 -22.24
N PRO A 179 1.64 -24.06 -21.88
CA PRO A 179 2.29 -25.17 -21.20
C PRO A 179 3.45 -25.74 -22.02
N ASP A 180 4.64 -25.76 -21.41
CA ASP A 180 5.82 -26.39 -21.99
C ASP A 180 5.74 -27.92 -21.86
N ALA A 181 5.64 -28.63 -22.99
CA ALA A 181 5.59 -30.09 -23.04
C ALA A 181 6.86 -30.75 -22.51
N ARG A 182 8.02 -30.10 -22.64
CA ARG A 182 9.30 -30.61 -22.13
C ARG A 182 9.55 -30.19 -20.68
N GLY A 183 8.80 -29.20 -20.20
CA GLY A 183 8.83 -28.71 -18.83
C GLY A 183 10.15 -28.06 -18.40
N TYR A 184 10.95 -27.55 -19.35
CA TYR A 184 12.19 -26.84 -19.06
C TYR A 184 11.94 -25.51 -18.38
N VAL A 185 10.90 -24.80 -18.80
CA VAL A 185 10.53 -23.47 -18.26
C VAL A 185 10.31 -23.53 -16.75
N TYR A 186 9.71 -24.61 -16.25
CA TYR A 186 9.43 -24.78 -14.83
C TYR A 186 10.70 -25.02 -13.98
N LYS A 187 11.79 -25.43 -14.63
CA LYS A 187 13.09 -25.74 -13.98
C LYS A 187 14.07 -24.56 -14.03
N TRP A 188 13.81 -23.54 -14.84
CA TRP A 188 14.70 -22.38 -14.94
C TRP A 188 14.54 -21.47 -13.73
N ASN A 189 15.62 -20.80 -13.33
CA ASN A 189 15.62 -19.80 -12.24
C ASN A 189 15.93 -18.39 -12.76
N ASP A 190 16.20 -18.26 -14.07
CA ASP A 190 16.52 -17.00 -14.71
C ASP A 190 15.23 -16.33 -15.21
N ASN A 191 14.93 -15.15 -14.67
CA ASN A 191 13.78 -14.35 -15.05
C ASN A 191 13.77 -14.04 -16.54
N ASN A 192 14.89 -13.56 -17.09
CA ASN A 192 14.95 -13.11 -18.48
C ASN A 192 14.66 -14.26 -19.43
N LYS A 193 15.21 -15.44 -19.13
CA LYS A 193 15.01 -16.64 -19.93
C LYS A 193 13.56 -17.12 -19.93
N ILE A 194 12.87 -16.99 -18.80
CA ILE A 194 11.43 -17.35 -18.70
C ILE A 194 10.60 -16.30 -19.44
N ILE A 195 10.92 -15.01 -19.31
CA ILE A 195 10.25 -13.92 -20.03
C ILE A 195 10.38 -14.11 -21.54
N ASP A 196 11.59 -14.41 -22.03
CA ASP A 196 11.83 -14.68 -23.46
C ASP A 196 10.96 -15.82 -23.98
N TYR A 197 10.92 -16.93 -23.24
CA TYR A 197 10.04 -18.05 -23.58
C TYR A 197 8.57 -17.62 -23.64
N VAL A 198 8.11 -16.83 -22.66
CA VAL A 198 6.71 -16.39 -22.59
C VAL A 198 6.38 -15.47 -23.77
N VAL A 199 7.28 -14.56 -24.13
CA VAL A 199 7.12 -13.64 -25.26
C VAL A 199 7.11 -14.39 -26.59
N ASP A 200 8.13 -15.20 -26.87
CA ASP A 200 8.24 -15.98 -28.12
C ASP A 200 7.01 -16.85 -28.36
N ARG A 201 6.51 -17.46 -27.28
CA ARG A 201 5.35 -18.32 -27.36
C ARG A 201 4.05 -17.54 -27.51
N SER A 202 3.95 -16.36 -26.89
CA SER A 202 2.82 -15.45 -27.10
C SER A 202 2.71 -14.99 -28.55
N ILE A 203 3.85 -14.63 -29.17
CA ILE A 203 3.92 -14.28 -30.60
C ILE A 203 3.38 -15.43 -31.44
N SER A 204 3.99 -16.61 -31.31
CA SER A 204 3.62 -17.80 -32.09
C SER A 204 2.13 -18.20 -31.93
N LEU A 205 1.58 -18.11 -30.72
CA LEU A 205 0.20 -18.48 -30.44
C LEU A 205 -0.78 -17.40 -30.90
N SER A 206 -0.38 -16.13 -30.79
CA SER A 206 -1.21 -15.02 -31.26
C SER A 206 -1.43 -15.09 -32.77
N GLU A 207 -0.37 -15.40 -33.54
CA GLU A 207 -0.39 -15.57 -35.00
C GLU A 207 -1.19 -16.80 -35.41
N LYS A 208 -1.01 -17.95 -34.74
CA LYS A 208 -1.80 -19.16 -35.05
C LYS A 208 -3.29 -18.96 -34.82
N GLY A 209 -3.63 -18.20 -33.78
CA GLY A 209 -5.03 -17.90 -33.48
C GLY A 209 -5.62 -16.76 -34.31
N SER A 210 -4.86 -16.05 -35.16
CA SER A 210 -5.40 -14.98 -36.00
C SER A 210 -6.32 -15.52 -37.11
N VAL A 211 -6.09 -16.76 -37.55
CA VAL A 211 -6.92 -17.47 -38.54
C VAL A 211 -8.37 -17.63 -38.09
N PHE A 212 -8.62 -17.63 -36.78
CA PHE A 212 -9.96 -17.79 -36.19
C PHE A 212 -10.56 -16.48 -35.67
N VAL A 213 -9.81 -15.38 -35.72
CA VAL A 213 -10.28 -14.04 -35.37
C VAL A 213 -10.41 -13.27 -36.67
N THR A 214 -11.44 -13.62 -37.45
CA THR A 214 -11.96 -12.76 -38.52
C THR A 214 -12.67 -11.56 -37.89
N ASP A 215 -12.42 -10.37 -38.43
CA ASP A 215 -13.03 -9.08 -38.07
C ASP A 215 -14.57 -9.12 -37.98
#